data_AF-A0A9P3PBT1-F1
#
_entry.id   AF-A0A9P3PBT1-F1
#
_cell.length_a   1.000
_cell.length_b   1.000
_cell.length_c   1.000
_cell.angle_alpha   90.00
_cell.angle_beta   90.00
_cell.angle_gamma   90.00
#
_symmetry.space_group_name_H-M   'P 1'
#
loop_
_entity.id
_entity.type
_entity.pdbx_description
1 polymer ?
#
loop_
_entity_poly.entity_id
_entity_poly.type
_entity_poly.pdbx_seq_one_letter_code
_entity_poly.pdbx_strand_id
1 'polypeptide(L)'
;MQRISIRNHLNDFMQAHGAELAAALAPELMNYSGQHSAIQRCAMQHSLDCLRDALLAWLAAGEKINYSVQDNDILTALRFRPDAASRDDNREKFTPAQNLNYTRRRAELAVQ
;
A
#
# COMPACT_ATOMS: atom_id res chain seq x y z
N MET A 1 5.50 -6.83 -3.88
CA MET A 1 6.09 -5.86 -4.81
C MET A 1 5.37 -4.51 -4.80
N GLN A 2 4.13 -4.39 -5.30
CA GLN A 2 3.40 -3.09 -5.33
C GLN A 2 3.35 -2.36 -3.97
N ARG A 3 2.97 -3.03 -2.88
CA ARG A 3 2.94 -2.43 -1.53
C ARG A 3 4.31 -1.92 -1.05
N ILE A 4 5.39 -2.56 -1.46
CA ILE A 4 6.75 -2.19 -1.07
C ILE A 4 7.19 -0.95 -1.84
N SER A 5 6.96 -0.94 -3.17
CA SER A 5 7.18 0.22 -4.03
C SER A 5 6.46 1.48 -3.52
N ILE A 6 5.15 1.35 -3.23
CA ILE A 6 4.35 2.46 -2.66
C ILE A 6 4.98 2.98 -1.37
N ARG A 7 5.37 2.08 -0.45
CA ARG A 7 5.97 2.49 0.83
C ARG A 7 7.31 3.20 0.63
N ASN A 8 8.16 2.71 -0.26
CA ASN A 8 9.47 3.33 -0.51
C ASN A 8 9.30 4.72 -1.11
N HIS A 9 8.50 4.86 -2.16
CA HIS A 9 8.28 6.16 -2.78
C HIS A 9 7.57 7.17 -1.88
N LEU A 10 6.63 6.71 -1.03
CA LEU A 10 6.04 7.59 -0.02
C LEU A 10 7.08 8.01 1.04
N ASN A 11 8.00 7.14 1.42
CA ASN A 11 9.08 7.53 2.34
C ASN A 11 10.01 8.57 1.69
N ASP A 12 10.42 8.36 0.44
CA ASP A 12 11.28 9.29 -0.30
C ASP A 12 10.57 10.65 -0.47
N PHE A 13 9.28 10.63 -0.79
CA PHE A 13 8.44 11.83 -0.84
C PHE A 13 8.40 12.55 0.51
N MET A 14 8.19 11.82 1.61
CA MET A 14 8.21 12.41 2.95
C MET A 14 9.59 12.94 3.35
N GLN A 15 10.68 12.37 2.84
CA GLN A 15 12.02 12.92 3.06
C GLN A 15 12.21 14.26 2.32
N ALA A 16 11.69 14.38 1.10
CA ALA A 16 11.85 15.59 0.29
C ALA A 16 10.85 16.70 0.66
N HIS A 17 9.59 16.34 0.94
CA HIS A 17 8.46 17.28 1.10
C HIS A 17 7.75 17.16 2.45
N GLY A 18 8.23 16.31 3.36
CA GLY A 18 7.54 16.06 4.63
C GLY A 18 7.42 17.29 5.52
N ALA A 19 8.39 18.21 5.46
CA ALA A 19 8.32 19.47 6.22
C ALA A 19 7.18 20.38 5.71
N GLU A 20 7.04 20.51 4.39
CA GLU A 20 5.96 21.28 3.76
C GLU A 20 4.60 20.64 4.05
N LEU A 21 4.51 19.32 3.94
CA LEU A 21 3.29 18.59 4.27
C LEU A 21 2.90 18.75 5.74
N ALA A 22 3.87 18.63 6.65
CA ALA A 22 3.65 18.80 8.09
C ALA A 22 3.24 20.25 8.42
N ALA A 23 3.79 21.24 7.72
CA ALA A 23 3.39 22.63 7.87
C ALA A 23 1.94 22.88 7.40
N ALA A 24 1.52 22.28 6.29
CA ALA A 24 0.13 22.36 5.82
C ALA A 24 -0.86 21.70 6.79
N LEU A 25 -0.42 20.62 7.45
CA LEU A 25 -1.20 19.89 8.47
C LEU A 25 -0.96 20.41 9.90
N ALA A 26 -0.22 21.52 10.08
CA ALA A 26 0.14 22.03 11.39
C ALA A 26 -1.06 22.25 12.34
N PRO A 27 -2.24 22.72 11.89
CA PRO A 27 -3.39 22.86 12.79
C PRO A 27 -3.81 21.57 13.49
N GLU A 28 -3.64 20.41 12.84
CA GLU A 28 -3.95 19.11 13.42
C GLU A 28 -2.74 18.50 14.17
N LEU A 29 -1.52 18.78 13.70
CA LEU A 29 -0.30 18.10 14.15
C LEU A 29 0.56 18.89 15.15
N MET A 30 0.20 20.13 15.48
CA MET A 30 1.00 20.94 16.40
C MET A 30 1.14 20.25 17.78
N ASN A 31 2.38 20.12 18.25
CA ASN A 31 2.73 19.41 19.49
C ASN A 31 2.38 17.91 19.52
N TYR A 32 2.21 17.26 18.37
CA TYR A 32 1.83 15.83 18.27
C TYR A 32 2.63 14.91 19.20
N SER A 33 3.95 15.07 19.28
CA SER A 33 4.82 14.24 20.13
C SER A 33 4.61 14.40 21.64
N GLY A 34 4.04 15.52 22.07
CA GLY A 34 3.76 15.82 23.48
C GLY A 34 2.32 15.54 23.91
N GLN A 35 1.45 15.13 22.99
CA GLN A 35 0.03 14.90 23.25
C GLN A 35 -0.27 13.52 23.84
N HIS A 36 -1.40 13.41 24.54
CA HIS A 36 -1.94 12.14 25.00
C HIS A 36 -2.34 11.23 23.82
N SER A 37 -2.19 9.91 23.97
CA SER A 37 -2.40 8.92 22.89
C SER A 37 -3.77 9.00 22.21
N ALA A 38 -4.81 9.37 22.95
CA ALA A 38 -6.15 9.59 22.40
C ALA A 38 -6.20 10.80 21.44
N ILE A 39 -5.52 11.89 21.80
CA ILE A 39 -5.45 13.12 21.00
C ILE A 39 -4.61 12.86 19.75
N GLN A 40 -3.49 12.15 19.88
CA GLN A 40 -2.66 11.73 18.74
C GLN A 40 -3.45 10.91 17.72
N ARG A 41 -4.36 10.04 18.18
CA ARG A 41 -5.22 9.25 17.29
C ARG A 41 -6.20 10.14 16.53
N CYS A 42 -6.84 11.09 17.21
CA CYS A 42 -7.76 12.04 16.57
C CYS A 42 -7.04 12.95 15.57
N ALA A 43 -5.91 13.54 15.98
CA ALA A 43 -5.07 14.37 15.11
C ALA A 43 -4.63 13.63 13.84
N MET A 44 -4.23 12.36 13.98
CA MET A 44 -3.86 11.52 12.83
C MET A 44 -5.07 11.25 11.92
N GLN A 45 -6.23 10.94 12.50
CA GLN A 45 -7.45 10.67 11.72
C GLN A 45 -7.85 11.90 10.89
N HIS A 46 -7.93 13.08 11.51
CA HIS A 46 -8.25 14.31 10.79
C HIS A 46 -7.21 14.65 9.72
N SER A 47 -5.92 14.47 10.01
CA SER A 47 -4.86 14.67 9.02
C SER A 47 -5.03 13.75 7.81
N LEU A 48 -5.41 12.48 8.02
CA LEU A 48 -5.69 11.54 6.95
C LEU A 48 -6.94 11.92 6.14
N ASP A 49 -7.95 12.49 6.78
CA ASP A 49 -9.16 12.97 6.10
C ASP A 49 -8.85 14.19 5.23
N CYS A 50 -8.09 15.17 5.72
CA CYS A 50 -7.60 16.29 4.91
C CYS A 50 -6.77 15.85 3.70
N LEU A 51 -5.86 14.88 3.90
CA LEU A 51 -5.04 14.32 2.81
C LEU A 51 -5.91 13.61 1.76
N ARG A 52 -6.93 12.88 2.21
CA ARG A 52 -7.88 12.23 1.30
C ARG A 52 -8.61 13.26 0.45
N ASP A 53 -9.12 14.32 1.04
CA ASP A 53 -9.87 15.35 0.33
C ASP A 53 -9.01 16.08 -0.69
N ALA A 54 -7.78 16.44 -0.31
CA ALA A 54 -6.81 17.04 -1.24
C ALA A 54 -6.47 16.11 -2.41
N LEU A 55 -6.26 14.82 -2.14
CA LEU A 55 -5.99 13.84 -3.19
C LEU A 55 -7.19 13.66 -4.12
N LEU A 56 -8.41 13.58 -3.58
CA LEU A 56 -9.63 13.49 -4.39
C LEU A 56 -9.82 14.71 -5.29
N ALA A 57 -9.56 15.92 -4.76
CA ALA A 57 -9.62 17.15 -5.55
C ALA A 57 -8.59 17.16 -6.69
N TRP A 58 -7.37 16.70 -6.45
CA TRP A 58 -6.34 16.57 -7.48
C TRP A 58 -6.71 15.51 -8.53
N LEU A 59 -7.23 14.36 -8.11
CA LEU A 59 -7.69 13.30 -9.02
C LEU A 59 -8.87 13.76 -9.89
N ALA A 60 -9.74 14.63 -9.36
CA ALA A 60 -10.85 15.20 -10.11
C ALA A 60 -10.39 16.10 -11.27
N ALA A 61 -9.16 16.62 -11.24
CA ALA A 61 -8.57 17.35 -12.36
C ALA A 61 -8.30 16.46 -13.59
N GLY A 62 -8.33 15.13 -13.43
CA GLY A 62 -8.28 14.17 -14.55
C GLY A 62 -6.88 13.98 -15.15
N GLU A 63 -5.82 14.33 -14.42
CA GLU A 63 -4.45 14.09 -14.88
C GLU A 63 -4.15 12.59 -15.00
N LYS A 64 -3.40 12.21 -16.04
CA LYS A 64 -3.01 10.82 -16.25
C LYS A 64 -1.99 10.40 -15.20
N ILE A 65 -2.36 9.44 -14.37
CA ILE A 65 -1.49 8.85 -13.34
C ILE A 65 -0.57 7.82 -13.98
N ASN A 66 0.74 8.00 -13.84
CA ASN A 66 1.76 7.05 -14.29
C ASN A 66 2.56 6.54 -13.08
N TYR A 67 3.21 5.39 -13.23
CA TYR A 67 4.15 4.92 -12.21
C TYR A 67 5.37 5.84 -12.11
N SER A 68 5.97 5.87 -10.92
CA SER A 68 7.31 6.42 -10.74
C SER A 68 8.28 5.79 -11.74
N VAL A 69 9.16 6.61 -12.32
CA VAL A 69 10.14 6.18 -13.35
C VAL A 69 11.00 5.03 -12.84
N GLN A 70 11.36 5.05 -11.56
CA GLN A 70 12.23 4.05 -10.93
C GLN A 70 11.63 2.64 -10.89
N ASP A 71 10.30 2.54 -10.70
CA ASP A 71 9.60 1.26 -10.56
C ASP A 71 8.74 0.92 -11.79
N ASN A 72 8.75 1.76 -12.84
CA ASN A 72 7.85 1.65 -13.98
C ASN A 72 7.99 0.30 -14.70
N ASP A 73 9.21 -0.09 -15.06
CA ASP A 73 9.45 -1.32 -15.82
C ASP A 73 8.96 -2.56 -15.06
N ILE A 74 9.23 -2.60 -13.75
CA ILE A 74 8.85 -3.71 -12.88
C ILE A 74 7.32 -3.74 -12.67
N LEU A 75 6.69 -2.60 -12.40
CA LEU A 75 5.25 -2.53 -12.14
C LEU A 75 4.41 -2.73 -13.42
N THR A 76 4.91 -2.28 -14.57
CA THR A 76 4.30 -2.53 -15.88
C THR A 76 4.40 -4.02 -16.25
N ALA A 77 5.57 -4.64 -16.06
CA ALA A 77 5.77 -6.05 -16.35
C ALA A 77 4.89 -6.98 -15.49
N LEU A 78 4.68 -6.62 -14.21
CA LEU A 78 3.88 -7.42 -13.27
C LEU A 78 2.37 -7.40 -13.54
N ARG A 79 1.88 -6.55 -14.46
CA ARG A 79 0.47 -6.24 -14.73
C ARG A 79 -0.32 -5.81 -13.47
N PHE A 80 -1.17 -4.79 -13.64
CA PHE A 80 -1.85 -4.06 -12.56
C PHE A 80 -2.61 -4.94 -11.55
N ARG A 81 -3.07 -6.13 -11.97
CA ARG A 81 -3.77 -7.13 -11.16
C ARG A 81 -3.39 -8.54 -11.64
N PRO A 82 -3.36 -9.55 -10.73
CA PRO A 82 -3.39 -10.95 -11.15
C PRO A 82 -4.58 -11.14 -12.09
N ASP A 83 -4.37 -11.85 -13.19
CA ASP A 83 -5.41 -12.11 -14.18
C ASP A 83 -6.58 -12.88 -13.55
N ALA A 84 -7.72 -12.87 -14.25
CA ALA A 84 -8.95 -13.46 -13.73
C ALA A 84 -8.81 -14.97 -13.44
N ALA A 85 -8.04 -15.71 -14.24
CA ALA A 85 -7.84 -17.13 -14.05
C ALA A 85 -7.00 -17.39 -12.78
N SER A 86 -5.90 -16.67 -12.61
CA SER A 86 -5.10 -16.74 -11.38
C SER A 86 -5.92 -16.45 -10.12
N ARG A 87 -6.89 -15.53 -10.18
CA ARG A 87 -7.77 -15.23 -9.04
C ARG A 87 -8.75 -16.35 -8.73
N ASP A 88 -9.31 -16.98 -9.76
CA ASP A 88 -10.27 -18.07 -9.60
C ASP A 88 -9.57 -19.34 -9.10
N ASP A 89 -8.39 -19.65 -9.64
CA ASP A 89 -7.54 -20.76 -9.19
C ASP A 89 -7.15 -20.64 -7.70
N ASN A 90 -6.95 -19.41 -7.20
CA ASN A 90 -6.58 -19.13 -5.82
C ASN A 90 -7.79 -18.80 -4.91
N ARG A 91 -9.01 -19.00 -5.39
CA ARG A 91 -10.23 -18.68 -4.65
C ARG A 91 -10.54 -19.70 -3.56
N GLU A 92 -10.23 -20.97 -3.80
CA GLU A 92 -10.38 -22.02 -2.81
C GLU A 92 -9.32 -21.87 -1.70
N LYS A 93 -9.78 -21.90 -0.44
CA LYS A 93 -8.89 -21.77 0.73
C LYS A 93 -8.75 -23.12 1.41
N PHE A 94 -7.52 -23.60 1.47
CA PHE A 94 -7.17 -24.83 2.16
C PHE A 94 -6.72 -24.56 3.58
N THR A 95 -7.13 -25.44 4.49
CA THR A 95 -6.65 -25.44 5.88
C THR A 95 -5.16 -25.82 5.93
N PRO A 96 -4.43 -25.44 7.00
CA PRO A 96 -3.03 -25.83 7.17
C PRO A 96 -2.80 -27.34 7.06
N ALA A 97 -3.73 -28.17 7.57
CA ALA A 97 -3.65 -29.62 7.48
C ALA A 97 -3.81 -30.16 6.05
N GLN A 98 -4.70 -29.57 5.25
CA GLN A 98 -4.86 -29.90 3.82
C GLN A 98 -3.59 -29.52 3.02
N ASN A 99 -3.01 -28.35 3.29
CA ASN A 99 -1.76 -27.91 2.65
C ASN A 99 -0.58 -28.84 2.98
N LEU A 100 -0.49 -29.33 4.22
CA LEU A 100 0.54 -30.27 4.63
C LEU A 100 0.43 -31.61 3.87
N ASN A 101 -0.79 -32.14 3.79
CA ASN A 101 -1.06 -33.38 3.04
C ASN A 101 -0.78 -33.22 1.54
N TYR A 102 -1.17 -32.09 0.95
CA TYR A 102 -0.88 -31.76 -0.45
C TYR A 102 0.63 -31.68 -0.71
N THR A 103 1.38 -31.01 0.16
CA THR A 103 2.83 -30.85 0.03
C THR A 103 3.55 -32.20 0.08
N ARG A 104 3.13 -33.10 0.98
CA ARG A 104 3.67 -34.47 1.06
C ARG A 104 3.42 -35.27 -0.21
N ARG A 105 2.17 -35.28 -0.69
CA ARG A 105 1.80 -35.96 -1.96
C ARG A 105 2.55 -35.39 -3.16
N ARG A 106 2.77 -34.08 -3.21
CA ARG A 106 3.59 -33.45 -4.25
C ARG A 106 5.04 -33.90 -4.21
N ALA A 107 5.61 -34.07 -3.03
CA ALA A 107 6.98 -34.55 -2.87
C ALA A 107 7.10 -36.02 -3.32
N GLU A 108 6.12 -36.86 -2.99
CA GLU A 108 6.06 -38.26 -3.44
C GLU A 108 5.95 -38.37 -4.97
N LEU A 109 5.12 -37.53 -5.60
CA LEU A 109 4.96 -37.48 -7.06
C LEU A 109 6.20 -36.94 -7.79
N ALA A 110 7.02 -36.12 -7.14
CA ALA A 110 8.23 -35.55 -7.74
C ALA A 110 9.43 -36.53 -7.74
N VAL A 111 9.30 -37.67 -7.06
CA VAL A 111 10.34 -38.70 -6.91
C VAL A 111 10.01 -39.98 -7.72
N GLN A 112 8.88 -39.98 -8.43
CA GLN A 112 8.52 -40.98 -9.46
C GLN A 112 9.06 -40.58 -10.83
#